data_AF-A0AAI9SZJ0-F1
#
_entry.id   AF-A0AAI9SZJ0-F1
#
_cell.length_a   1.000
_cell.length_b   1.000
_cell.length_c   1.000
_cell.angle_alpha   90.00
_cell.angle_beta   90.00
_cell.angle_gamma   90.00
#
_symmetry.space_group_name_H-M   'P 1'
#
loop_
_entity.id
_entity.type
_entity.pdbx_description
1 polymer ?
#
loop_
_entity_poly.entity_id
_entity_poly.type
_entity_poly.pdbx_seq_one_letter_code
_entity_poly.pdbx_strand_id
1 'polypeptide(L)'
;MVLLNIRTFIFGLIVFYTSYLYNYKCPSLTPIEKIENKVLHPLSSQHSVLCDLLHGGVNKVEPYVFKAHTFLDEHVHSHPLFIKYKIHDKFLCAQDKFKTYVYPRIYDLYEFTDSVEAKSYDQLSQFFKQANEFVYGKLKKD
;
A
#
# COMPACT_ATOMS: atom_id res chain seq x y z
N MET A 1 26.81 -5.15 12.97
CA MET A 1 25.64 -5.86 12.42
C MET A 1 24.59 -4.84 11.95
N VAL A 2 24.96 -3.91 11.07
CA VAL A 2 24.13 -2.72 10.70
C VAL A 2 23.96 -2.59 9.18
N LEU A 3 24.67 -3.40 8.39
CA LEU A 3 24.59 -3.50 6.93
C LEU A 3 23.82 -4.77 6.53
N LEU A 4 22.65 -5.01 7.11
CA LEU A 4 21.67 -5.91 6.47
C LEU A 4 21.11 -5.15 5.27
N ASN A 5 21.95 -5.11 4.22
CA ASN A 5 21.80 -4.60 2.86
C ASN A 5 20.76 -3.49 2.69
N ILE A 6 21.22 -2.27 2.41
CA ILE A 6 20.40 -1.15 1.90
C ILE A 6 19.38 -1.61 0.84
N ARG A 7 19.75 -2.59 0.00
CA ARG A 7 18.84 -3.23 -0.97
C ARG A 7 17.64 -3.91 -0.32
N THR A 8 17.84 -4.66 0.76
CA THR A 8 16.77 -5.31 1.54
C THR A 8 15.89 -4.28 2.23
N PHE A 9 16.47 -3.20 2.76
CA PHE A 9 15.69 -2.10 3.32
C PHE A 9 14.82 -1.40 2.27
N ILE A 10 15.40 -1.07 1.10
CA ILE A 10 14.66 -0.48 -0.02
C ILE A 10 13.55 -1.42 -0.49
N PHE A 11 13.84 -2.71 -0.64
CA PHE A 11 12.83 -3.68 -1.03
C PHE A 11 11.69 -3.77 -0.01
N GLY A 12 12.03 -3.80 1.29
CA GLY A 12 11.05 -3.76 2.37
C GLY A 12 10.19 -2.49 2.34
N LEU A 13 10.80 -1.34 2.07
CA LEU A 13 10.10 -0.06 1.94
C LEU A 13 9.15 -0.08 0.73
N ILE A 14 9.60 -0.60 -0.41
CA ILE A 14 8.75 -0.76 -1.61
C ILE A 14 7.56 -1.67 -1.29
N VAL A 15 7.79 -2.84 -0.67
CA VAL A 15 6.72 -3.78 -0.30
C VAL A 15 5.74 -3.15 0.69
N PHE A 16 6.25 -2.42 1.68
CA PHE A 16 5.41 -1.70 2.63
C PHE A 16 4.57 -0.63 1.92
N TYR A 17 5.19 0.17 1.05
CA TYR A 17 4.52 1.27 0.37
C TYR A 17 3.48 0.78 -0.65
N THR A 18 3.77 -0.30 -1.39
CA THR A 18 2.77 -0.93 -2.28
C THR A 18 1.61 -1.53 -1.48
N SER A 19 1.88 -2.13 -0.32
CA SER A 19 0.84 -2.63 0.58
C SER A 19 -0.01 -1.50 1.17
N TYR A 20 0.59 -0.38 1.58
CA TYR A 20 -0.09 0.82 2.02
C TYR A 20 -1.00 1.40 0.92
N LEU A 21 -0.47 1.54 -0.30
CA LEU A 21 -1.26 2.01 -1.44
C LEU A 21 -2.44 1.08 -1.71
N TYR A 22 -2.19 -0.22 -1.87
CA TYR A 22 -3.22 -1.20 -2.21
C TYR A 22 -4.32 -1.32 -1.15
N ASN A 23 -3.93 -1.44 0.12
CA ASN A 23 -4.88 -1.78 1.19
C ASN A 23 -5.50 -0.55 1.87
N TYR A 24 -4.87 0.63 1.79
CA TYR A 24 -5.31 1.83 2.52
C TYR A 24 -5.62 3.02 1.60
N LYS A 25 -4.69 3.40 0.71
CA LYS A 25 -4.83 4.62 -0.11
C LYS A 25 -5.79 4.45 -1.29
N CYS A 26 -5.61 3.43 -2.14
CA CYS A 26 -6.45 3.19 -3.32
C CYS A 26 -7.93 2.97 -2.99
N PRO A 27 -8.30 2.19 -1.95
CA PRO A 27 -9.69 2.05 -1.53
C PRO A 27 -10.29 3.34 -0.94
N SER A 28 -9.45 4.29 -0.52
CA SER A 28 -9.89 5.58 0.00
C SER A 28 -10.04 6.68 -1.06
N LEU A 29 -9.55 6.43 -2.28
CA LEU A 29 -9.66 7.31 -3.44
C LEU A 29 -10.88 6.99 -4.32
N THR A 30 -11.60 5.90 -4.03
CA THR A 30 -12.86 5.59 -4.72
C THR A 30 -13.96 6.58 -4.26
N PRO A 31 -14.71 7.18 -5.20
CA PRO A 31 -15.46 8.41 -4.94
C PRO A 31 -16.75 8.27 -4.13
N ILE A 32 -17.03 7.15 -3.43
CA ILE A 32 -18.41 6.88 -2.99
C ILE A 32 -18.72 7.05 -1.49
N GLU A 33 -17.81 6.91 -0.51
CA GLU A 33 -18.33 6.83 0.89
C GLU A 33 -17.58 7.53 2.04
N LYS A 34 -16.42 8.17 1.84
CA LYS A 34 -15.69 8.77 2.99
C LYS A 34 -15.00 10.10 2.71
N ILE A 35 -15.71 11.02 2.06
CA ILE A 35 -15.21 12.39 1.81
C ILE A 35 -15.20 13.24 3.09
N GLU A 36 -15.97 12.89 4.13
CA GLU A 36 -16.20 13.81 5.25
C GLU A 36 -15.06 13.95 6.26
N ASN A 37 -14.07 13.04 6.29
CA ASN A 37 -13.00 13.09 7.32
C ASN A 37 -11.57 12.82 6.81
N LYS A 38 -11.35 12.61 5.51
CA LYS A 38 -10.00 12.37 5.00
C LYS A 38 -9.42 13.65 4.42
N VAL A 39 -8.37 14.12 5.07
CA VAL A 39 -7.47 15.19 4.60
C VAL A 39 -7.24 15.00 3.11
N LEU A 40 -7.76 15.92 2.29
CA LEU A 40 -7.54 15.95 0.85
C LEU A 40 -6.03 16.08 0.63
N HIS A 41 -5.41 14.94 0.34
CA HIS A 41 -3.97 14.84 0.22
C HIS A 41 -3.53 15.54 -1.07
N PRO A 42 -2.53 16.44 -1.02
CA PRO A 42 -2.08 17.17 -2.20
C PRO A 42 -1.46 16.26 -3.29
N LEU A 43 -1.14 15.01 -2.96
CA LEU A 43 -0.68 13.98 -3.90
C LEU A 43 -1.81 13.11 -4.49
N SER A 44 -3.08 13.43 -4.28
CA SER A 44 -4.21 12.60 -4.73
C SER A 44 -4.15 12.21 -6.22
N SER A 45 -3.68 13.11 -7.08
CA SER A 45 -3.48 12.84 -8.53
C SER A 45 -2.31 11.90 -8.84
N GLN A 46 -1.25 11.91 -8.01
CA GLN A 46 -0.13 10.98 -8.16
C GLN A 46 -0.50 9.60 -7.62
N HIS A 47 -1.22 9.55 -6.51
CA HIS A 47 -1.73 8.30 -5.95
C HIS A 47 -2.76 7.64 -6.87
N SER A 48 -3.62 8.40 -7.56
CA SER A 48 -4.59 7.80 -8.51
C SER A 48 -3.89 7.08 -9.67
N VAL A 49 -2.88 7.71 -10.28
CA VAL A 49 -2.07 7.06 -11.34
C VAL A 49 -1.35 5.82 -10.82
N LEU A 50 -0.84 5.89 -9.60
CA LEU A 50 -0.13 4.77 -9.00
C LEU A 50 -1.09 3.61 -8.66
N CYS A 51 -2.31 3.92 -8.25
CA CYS A 51 -3.39 2.95 -8.05
C CYS A 51 -3.81 2.30 -9.36
N ASP A 52 -3.97 3.07 -10.44
CA ASP A 52 -4.29 2.52 -11.77
C ASP A 52 -3.21 1.56 -12.26
N LEU A 53 -1.94 1.91 -12.06
CA LEU A 53 -0.81 1.04 -12.40
C LEU A 53 -0.80 -0.24 -11.56
N LEU A 54 -1.11 -0.12 -10.27
CA LEU A 54 -1.18 -1.25 -9.35
C LEU A 54 -2.33 -2.19 -9.69
N HIS A 55 -3.52 -1.66 -9.98
CA HIS A 55 -4.68 -2.42 -10.44
C HIS A 55 -4.41 -3.08 -11.80
N GLY A 56 -3.79 -2.36 -12.74
CA GLY A 56 -3.36 -2.94 -14.02
C GLY A 56 -2.35 -4.09 -13.85
N GLY A 57 -1.45 -3.99 -12.88
CA GLY A 57 -0.53 -5.06 -12.51
C GLY A 57 -1.24 -6.28 -11.92
N VAL A 58 -2.17 -6.05 -10.99
CA VAL A 58 -2.99 -7.12 -10.38
C VAL A 58 -3.78 -7.85 -11.46
N ASN A 59 -4.47 -7.14 -12.35
CA ASN A 59 -5.29 -7.74 -13.41
C ASN A 59 -4.47 -8.61 -14.37
N LYS A 60 -3.19 -8.29 -14.59
CA LYS A 60 -2.28 -9.12 -15.40
C LYS A 60 -1.86 -10.41 -14.70
N VAL A 61 -1.73 -10.38 -13.39
CA VAL A 61 -1.25 -11.51 -12.57
C VAL A 61 -2.42 -12.39 -12.12
N GLU A 62 -3.61 -11.82 -11.99
CA GLU A 62 -4.88 -12.47 -11.63
C GLU A 62 -5.15 -13.80 -12.37
N PRO A 63 -5.00 -13.93 -13.71
CA PRO A 63 -5.23 -15.21 -14.37
C PRO A 63 -4.24 -16.31 -13.94
N TYR A 64 -3.02 -15.96 -13.53
CA TYR A 64 -2.04 -16.93 -13.03
C TYR A 64 -2.35 -17.33 -11.58
N VAL A 65 -2.77 -16.37 -10.77
CA VAL A 65 -3.25 -16.61 -9.40
C VAL A 65 -4.47 -17.51 -9.42
N PHE A 66 -5.42 -17.26 -10.33
CA PHE A 66 -6.59 -18.11 -10.52
C PHE A 66 -6.21 -19.55 -10.87
N LYS A 67 -5.29 -19.74 -11.84
CA LYS A 67 -4.78 -21.09 -12.18
C LYS A 67 -4.14 -21.80 -10.99
N ALA A 68 -3.36 -21.08 -10.18
CA ALA A 68 -2.76 -21.65 -8.97
C ALA A 68 -3.84 -22.05 -7.96
N HIS A 69 -4.85 -21.21 -7.73
CA HIS A 69 -5.98 -21.55 -6.87
C HIS A 69 -6.75 -22.78 -7.36
N THR A 70 -7.05 -22.86 -8.66
CA THR A 70 -7.72 -24.04 -9.24
C THR A 70 -6.89 -25.31 -9.03
N PHE A 71 -5.56 -25.25 -9.22
CA PHE A 71 -4.69 -26.38 -8.97
C PHE A 71 -4.67 -26.80 -7.49
N LEU A 72 -4.57 -25.84 -6.57
CA LEU A 72 -4.64 -26.12 -5.13
C LEU A 72 -5.98 -26.71 -4.71
N ASP A 73 -7.09 -26.21 -5.26
CA ASP A 73 -8.42 -26.75 -4.99
C ASP A 73 -8.52 -28.21 -5.44
N GLU A 74 -8.09 -28.51 -6.67
CA GLU A 74 -8.18 -29.85 -7.25
C GLU A 74 -7.26 -30.87 -6.56
N HIS A 75 -6.07 -30.47 -6.10
CA HIS A 75 -5.05 -31.43 -5.63
C HIS A 75 -4.78 -31.36 -4.12
N VAL A 76 -4.90 -30.19 -3.50
CA VAL A 76 -4.56 -29.99 -2.08
C VAL A 76 -5.81 -30.01 -1.23
N HIS A 77 -6.84 -29.25 -1.60
CA HIS A 77 -8.06 -29.14 -0.80
C HIS A 77 -8.95 -30.39 -0.88
N SER A 78 -8.88 -31.12 -1.99
CA SER A 78 -9.53 -32.43 -2.17
C SER A 78 -8.82 -33.58 -1.42
N HIS A 79 -7.57 -33.37 -0.97
CA HIS A 79 -6.77 -34.44 -0.40
C HIS A 79 -7.33 -34.89 0.96
N PRO A 80 -7.47 -36.20 1.24
CA PRO A 80 -8.10 -36.70 2.46
C PRO A 80 -7.39 -36.25 3.74
N LEU A 81 -6.07 -36.01 3.70
CA LEU A 81 -5.34 -35.43 4.84
C LEU A 81 -5.70 -33.96 5.09
N PHE A 82 -5.95 -33.17 4.04
CA PHE A 82 -6.32 -31.76 4.18
C PHE A 82 -7.68 -31.62 4.88
N ILE A 83 -8.63 -32.47 4.49
CA ILE A 83 -9.96 -32.58 5.10
C ILE A 83 -9.84 -33.11 6.53
N LYS A 84 -9.10 -34.21 6.74
CA LYS A 84 -8.95 -34.85 8.06
C LYS A 84 -8.35 -33.91 9.10
N TYR A 85 -7.37 -33.07 8.72
CA TYR A 85 -6.72 -32.14 9.64
C TYR A 85 -7.38 -30.77 9.73
N LYS A 86 -8.52 -30.56 9.02
CA LYS A 86 -9.25 -29.29 8.99
C LYS A 86 -8.32 -28.10 8.71
N ILE A 87 -7.42 -28.26 7.74
CA ILE A 87 -6.40 -27.26 7.44
C ILE A 87 -7.05 -25.94 7.01
N HIS A 88 -8.17 -26.02 6.27
CA HIS A 88 -8.98 -24.85 5.91
C HIS A 88 -9.44 -24.07 7.15
N ASP A 89 -10.03 -24.73 8.14
CA ASP A 89 -10.51 -24.08 9.37
C ASP A 89 -9.36 -23.43 10.15
N LYS A 90 -8.19 -24.08 10.19
CA LYS A 90 -6.99 -23.52 10.84
C LYS A 90 -6.48 -22.29 10.09
N PHE A 91 -6.50 -22.32 8.76
CA PHE A 91 -6.12 -21.18 7.94
C PHE A 91 -7.08 -20.00 8.15
N LEU A 92 -8.39 -20.25 8.15
CA LEU A 92 -9.40 -19.24 8.46
C LEU A 92 -9.21 -18.65 9.87
N CYS A 93 -8.96 -19.50 10.86
CA CYS A 93 -8.68 -19.05 12.23
C CYS A 93 -7.41 -18.18 12.32
N ALA A 94 -6.35 -18.54 11.59
CA ALA A 94 -5.14 -17.73 11.52
C ALA A 94 -5.39 -16.39 10.83
N GLN A 95 -6.16 -16.39 9.74
CA GLN A 95 -6.56 -15.17 9.04
C GLN A 95 -7.40 -14.26 9.94
N ASP A 96 -8.34 -14.82 10.70
CA ASP A 96 -9.19 -14.09 11.63
C ASP A 96 -8.34 -13.45 12.73
N LYS A 97 -7.46 -14.21 13.38
CA LYS A 97 -6.51 -13.66 14.36
C LYS A 97 -5.62 -12.56 13.77
N PHE A 98 -5.15 -12.72 12.54
CA PHE A 98 -4.38 -11.67 11.88
C PHE A 98 -5.21 -10.40 11.72
N LYS A 99 -6.46 -10.51 11.25
CA LYS A 99 -7.40 -9.39 11.11
C LYS A 99 -7.74 -8.75 12.46
N THR A 100 -7.88 -9.52 13.53
CA THR A 100 -8.23 -8.97 14.85
C THR A 100 -7.05 -8.29 15.53
N TYR A 101 -5.85 -8.86 15.47
CA TYR A 101 -4.73 -8.42 16.31
C TYR A 101 -3.65 -7.65 15.55
N VAL A 102 -3.37 -8.04 14.31
CA VAL A 102 -2.25 -7.48 13.55
C VAL A 102 -2.71 -6.35 12.65
N TYR A 103 -3.84 -6.54 11.97
CA TYR A 103 -4.37 -5.57 11.03
C TYR A 103 -4.64 -4.19 11.64
N PRO A 104 -5.18 -4.04 12.87
CA PRO A 104 -5.37 -2.71 13.46
C PRO A 104 -4.06 -1.96 13.64
N ARG A 105 -2.99 -2.65 14.05
CA ARG A 105 -1.66 -2.04 14.21
C ARG A 105 -1.05 -1.61 12.88
N ILE A 106 -1.27 -2.42 11.83
CA ILE A 106 -0.86 -2.06 10.47
C ILE A 106 -1.65 -0.84 9.99
N TYR A 107 -2.95 -0.78 10.29
CA TYR A 107 -3.81 0.35 9.94
C TYR A 107 -3.37 1.65 10.63
N ASP A 108 -3.08 1.61 11.93
CA ASP A 108 -2.52 2.75 12.67
C ASP A 108 -1.21 3.24 12.03
N LEU A 109 -0.34 2.31 11.60
CA LEU A 109 0.91 2.64 10.91
C LEU A 109 0.66 3.29 9.53
N TYR A 110 -0.36 2.84 8.80
CA TYR A 110 -0.77 3.46 7.54
C TYR A 110 -1.29 4.88 7.75
N GLU A 111 -2.12 5.11 8.77
CA GLU A 111 -2.62 6.45 9.12
C GLU A 111 -1.49 7.39 9.55
N PHE A 112 -0.51 6.88 10.31
CA PHE A 112 0.69 7.63 10.64
C PHE A 112 1.50 7.99 9.39
N THR A 113 1.70 7.02 8.49
CA THR A 113 2.43 7.23 7.22
C THR A 113 1.75 8.30 6.37
N ASP A 114 0.42 8.25 6.30
CA ASP A 114 -0.43 9.23 5.61
C ASP A 114 -0.24 10.65 6.15
N SER A 115 -0.21 10.80 7.47
CA SER A 115 0.04 12.08 8.15
C SER A 115 1.45 12.62 7.89
N VAL A 116 2.46 11.75 7.90
CA VAL A 116 3.86 12.12 7.62
C VAL A 116 4.03 12.53 6.16
N GLU A 117 3.39 11.82 5.24
CA GLU A 117 3.41 12.13 3.81
C GLU A 117 2.86 13.54 3.54
N ALA A 118 1.72 13.90 4.15
CA ALA A 118 1.12 15.23 4.00
C ALA A 118 2.07 16.33 4.50
N LYS A 119 2.58 16.17 5.73
CA LYS A 119 3.49 17.13 6.35
C LYS A 119 4.79 17.30 5.56
N SER A 120 5.35 16.19 5.08
CA SER A 120 6.58 16.20 4.30
C SER A 120 6.38 16.91 2.96
N TYR A 121 5.24 16.70 2.31
CA TYR A 121 4.89 17.40 1.09
C TYR A 121 4.75 18.91 1.31
N ASP A 122 4.04 19.32 2.36
CA ASP A 122 3.87 20.74 2.69
C ASP A 122 5.23 21.42 2.92
N GLN A 123 6.13 20.80 3.69
CA GLN A 123 7.48 21.31 3.92
C GLN A 123 8.30 21.39 2.63
N LEU A 124 8.32 20.33 1.83
CA LEU A 124 9.04 20.31 0.55
C LEU A 124 8.50 21.38 -0.41
N SER A 125 7.18 21.53 -0.48
CA SER A 125 6.55 22.54 -1.34
C SER A 125 6.92 23.96 -0.92
N GLN A 126 7.05 24.23 0.38
CA GLN A 126 7.50 25.52 0.90
C GLN A 126 8.96 25.79 0.54
N PHE A 127 9.84 24.81 0.70
CA PHE A 127 11.24 24.92 0.27
C PHE A 127 11.37 25.15 -1.23
N PHE A 128 10.61 24.42 -2.04
CA PHE A 128 10.61 24.61 -3.50
C PHE A 128 10.08 25.99 -3.91
N LYS A 129 9.03 26.49 -3.26
CA LYS A 129 8.53 27.84 -3.49
C LYS A 129 9.58 28.89 -3.14
N GLN A 130 10.21 28.78 -1.97
CA GLN A 130 11.29 29.69 -1.56
C GLN A 130 12.51 29.63 -2.50
N ALA A 131 12.90 28.44 -2.97
CA ALA A 131 13.98 28.27 -3.91
C ALA A 131 13.65 28.86 -5.29
N ASN A 132 12.42 28.64 -5.79
CA ASN A 132 11.97 29.24 -7.04
C ASN A 132 11.87 30.76 -6.94
N GLU A 133 11.35 31.31 -5.84
CA GLU A 133 11.32 32.75 -5.60
C GLU A 133 12.73 33.36 -5.53
N PHE A 134 13.70 32.64 -4.95
CA PHE A 134 15.09 33.06 -4.94
C PHE A 134 15.71 33.07 -6.35
N VAL A 135 15.46 32.03 -7.16
CA VAL A 135 16.00 31.90 -8.52
C VAL A 135 15.34 32.88 -9.50
N TYR A 136 14.00 32.93 -9.54
CA TYR A 136 13.24 33.83 -10.41
C TYR A 136 13.24 35.28 -9.93
N GLY A 137 13.37 35.53 -8.62
CA GLY A 137 13.56 36.86 -8.06
C GLY A 137 14.94 37.44 -8.36
N LYS A 138 15.97 36.61 -8.51
CA LYS A 138 17.29 37.02 -9.02
C LYS A 138 17.24 37.36 -10.51
N LEU A 139 16.57 36.53 -11.32
CA LEU A 139 16.40 36.73 -12.77
C LEU A 139 15.61 37.99 -13.16
N LYS A 140 14.83 38.59 -12.25
CA LYS A 140 14.14 39.88 -12.47
C LYS A 140 14.98 41.12 -12.11
N LYS A 141 16.15 40.93 -11.49
CA LYS A 141 17.04 42.02 -11.05
C LYS A 141 18.27 42.22 -11.95
N ASP A 142 18.53 41.29 -12.86
CA ASP A 142 19.47 41.45 -13.98
C ASP A 142 18.69 41.82 -15.25
#